data_AF-A0A430HRW4-F1
#
_entry.id   AF-A0A430HRW4-F1
#
_cell.length_a   1.000
_cell.length_b   1.000
_cell.length_c   1.000
_cell.angle_alpha   90.00
_cell.angle_beta   90.00
_cell.angle_gamma   90.00
#
_symmetry.space_group_name_H-M   'P 1'
#
loop_
_entity.id
_entity.type
_entity.pdbx_description
1 polymer ?
#
loop_
_entity_poly.entity_id
_entity_poly.type
_entity_poly.pdbx_seq_one_letter_code
_entity_poly.pdbx_strand_id
1 'polypeptide(L)'
;MEKLKETYIRACQLVVQGNYPDALEAFVWLHDNPVPEEPISEVFRRACGFQAWGLLSRVYAPARKKMREILALNIACVKKSEPDDARASDILVLKSILANIDKAPSGRPRKKGR
;
A
#
# COMPACT_ATOMS: atom_id res chain seq x y z
N MET A 1 -12.87 -1.44 -14.27
CA MET A 1 -12.79 -1.39 -12.78
C MET A 1 -13.08 -2.68 -11.97
N GLU A 2 -13.86 -3.66 -12.44
CA GLU A 2 -14.25 -4.83 -11.61
C GLU A 2 -13.07 -5.64 -11.07
N LYS A 3 -12.11 -5.97 -11.94
CA LYS A 3 -10.90 -6.74 -11.56
C LYS A 3 -10.06 -6.08 -10.45
N LEU A 4 -10.02 -4.75 -10.39
CA LEU A 4 -9.33 -4.02 -9.31
C LEU A 4 -10.05 -4.20 -7.98
N LYS A 5 -11.38 -4.11 -7.97
CA LYS A 5 -12.18 -4.30 -6.76
C LYS A 5 -12.10 -5.74 -6.27
N GLU A 6 -12.21 -6.71 -7.18
CA GLU A 6 -12.08 -8.13 -6.87
C GLU A 6 -10.71 -8.47 -6.28
N THR A 7 -9.65 -7.95 -6.89
CA THR A 7 -8.28 -8.18 -6.40
C THR A 7 -8.07 -7.54 -5.03
N TYR A 8 -8.62 -6.35 -4.78
CA TYR A 8 -8.61 -5.71 -3.46
C TYR A 8 -9.36 -6.53 -2.41
N ILE A 9 -10.57 -6.99 -2.73
CA ILE A 9 -11.35 -7.85 -1.83
C ILE A 9 -10.58 -9.11 -1.49
N ARG A 10 -9.98 -9.77 -2.51
CA ARG A 10 -9.16 -10.97 -2.33
C ARG A 10 -7.93 -10.69 -1.46
N ALA A 11 -7.22 -9.59 -1.69
CA ALA A 11 -6.07 -9.20 -0.86
C ALA A 11 -6.48 -9.07 0.62
N CYS A 12 -7.59 -8.38 0.89
CA CYS A 12 -8.13 -8.22 2.24
C CYS A 12 -8.53 -9.57 2.87
N GLN A 13 -9.15 -10.47 2.10
CA GLN A 13 -9.48 -11.82 2.58
C GLN A 13 -8.22 -12.62 2.95
N LEU A 14 -7.18 -12.56 2.12
CA LEU A 14 -5.89 -13.21 2.40
C LEU A 14 -5.23 -12.66 3.68
N VAL A 15 -5.33 -11.34 3.93
CA VAL A 15 -4.89 -10.75 5.22
C VAL A 15 -5.67 -11.33 6.39
N VAL A 16 -7.00 -11.44 6.29
CA VAL A 16 -7.84 -12.00 7.36
C VAL A 16 -7.51 -13.48 7.62
N GLN A 17 -7.18 -14.23 6.57
CA GLN A 17 -6.75 -15.63 6.65
C GLN A 17 -5.33 -15.81 7.19
N GLY A 18 -4.56 -14.73 7.37
CA GLY A 18 -3.16 -14.79 7.78
C GLY A 18 -2.18 -15.13 6.66
N ASN A 19 -2.65 -15.24 5.42
CA ASN A 19 -1.82 -15.49 4.24
C ASN A 19 -1.20 -14.18 3.72
N TYR A 20 -0.24 -13.68 4.49
CA TYR A 20 0.43 -12.40 4.23
C TYR A 20 1.30 -12.35 2.97
N PRO A 21 2.02 -13.42 2.56
CA PRO A 21 2.74 -13.43 1.29
C PRO A 21 1.81 -13.18 0.10
N ASP A 22 0.73 -13.95 -0.03
CA ASP A 22 -0.19 -13.82 -1.16
C ASP A 22 -0.97 -12.49 -1.10
N ALA A 23 -1.32 -12.03 0.11
CA ALA A 23 -1.91 -10.71 0.27
C ALA A 23 -0.99 -9.60 -0.23
N LEU A 24 0.31 -9.69 0.06
CA LEU A 24 1.30 -8.73 -0.40
C LEU A 24 1.41 -8.76 -1.93
N GLU A 25 1.45 -9.94 -2.55
CA GLU A 25 1.46 -10.05 -4.02
C GLU A 25 0.23 -9.38 -4.65
N ALA A 26 -0.95 -9.60 -4.07
CA ALA A 26 -2.17 -8.96 -4.54
C ALA A 26 -2.14 -7.43 -4.39
N PHE A 27 -1.60 -6.90 -3.27
CA PHE A 27 -1.43 -5.46 -3.09
C PHE A 27 -0.41 -4.84 -4.06
N VAL A 28 0.68 -5.54 -4.36
CA VAL A 28 1.66 -5.12 -5.37
C VAL A 28 1.01 -5.11 -6.75
N TRP A 29 0.22 -6.13 -7.09
CA TRP A 29 -0.49 -6.16 -8.37
C TRP A 29 -1.45 -4.98 -8.53
N LEU A 30 -2.22 -4.66 -7.47
CA LEU A 30 -3.09 -3.46 -7.46
C LEU A 30 -2.31 -2.17 -7.66
N HIS A 31 -1.08 -2.11 -7.11
CA HIS A 31 -0.20 -0.95 -7.28
C HIS A 31 0.23 -0.77 -8.74
N ASP A 32 0.65 -1.86 -9.39
CA ASP A 32 1.30 -1.84 -10.70
C ASP A 32 0.31 -1.81 -11.88
N ASN A 33 -0.98 -2.06 -11.63
CA ASN A 33 -2.01 -2.16 -12.67
C ASN A 33 -3.12 -1.11 -12.52
N PRO A 34 -2.82 0.21 -12.54
CA PRO A 34 -3.87 1.22 -12.65
C PRO A 34 -4.63 1.07 -13.98
N VAL A 35 -5.88 1.53 -14.02
CA VAL A 35 -6.67 1.62 -15.27
C VAL A 35 -6.59 3.07 -15.75
N PRO A 36 -5.72 3.41 -16.72
CA PRO A 36 -5.40 4.80 -17.05
C PRO A 36 -6.60 5.60 -17.53
N GLU A 37 -7.55 4.92 -18.18
CA GLU A 37 -8.79 5.49 -18.71
C GLU A 37 -9.82 5.82 -17.63
N GLU A 38 -9.60 5.32 -16.41
CA GLU A 38 -10.49 5.51 -15.27
C GLU A 38 -9.73 6.21 -14.13
N PRO A 39 -9.77 7.56 -14.02
CA PRO A 39 -9.07 8.30 -12.95
C PRO A 39 -9.43 7.84 -11.53
N ILE A 40 -10.65 7.33 -11.36
CA ILE A 40 -11.14 6.73 -10.11
C ILE A 40 -10.30 5.52 -9.70
N SER A 41 -9.71 4.78 -10.66
CA SER A 41 -8.85 3.64 -10.39
C SER A 41 -7.57 4.05 -9.64
N GLU A 42 -6.97 5.18 -9.99
CA GLU A 42 -5.79 5.67 -9.29
C GLU A 42 -6.12 6.15 -7.88
N VAL A 43 -7.25 6.86 -7.74
CA VAL A 43 -7.75 7.31 -6.43
C VAL A 43 -8.05 6.09 -5.55
N PHE A 44 -8.72 5.07 -6.09
CA PHE A 44 -9.03 3.83 -5.39
C PHE A 44 -7.75 3.11 -4.94
N ARG A 45 -6.76 2.98 -5.82
CA ARG A 45 -5.47 2.37 -5.50
C ARG A 45 -4.75 3.11 -4.37
N ARG A 46 -4.75 4.45 -4.39
CA ARG A 46 -4.11 5.26 -3.33
C ARG A 46 -4.89 5.25 -2.01
N ALA A 47 -6.21 5.41 -2.07
CA ALA A 47 -7.07 5.53 -0.90
C ALA A 47 -7.33 4.19 -0.22
N CYS A 48 -7.49 3.11 -1.00
CA CYS A 48 -7.81 1.79 -0.47
C CYS A 48 -6.59 0.86 -0.51
N GLY A 49 -5.98 0.68 -1.69
CA GLY A 49 -4.87 -0.27 -1.87
C GLY A 49 -3.66 0.02 -1.00
N PHE A 50 -3.09 1.23 -1.11
CA PHE A 50 -1.93 1.62 -0.29
C PHE A 50 -2.25 1.65 1.20
N GLN A 51 -3.42 2.13 1.61
CA GLN A 51 -3.78 2.15 3.03
C GLN A 51 -3.88 0.74 3.62
N ALA A 52 -4.55 -0.19 2.93
CA ALA A 52 -4.65 -1.59 3.36
C ALA A 52 -3.28 -2.27 3.41
N TRP A 53 -2.42 -2.04 2.41
CA TRP A 53 -1.04 -2.52 2.45
C TRP A 53 -0.23 -1.87 3.60
N GLY A 54 -0.48 -0.61 3.92
CA GLY A 54 0.10 0.06 5.08
C GLY A 54 -0.28 -0.63 6.41
N LEU A 55 -1.51 -1.12 6.52
CA LEU A 55 -1.95 -1.91 7.68
C LEU A 55 -1.23 -3.26 7.73
N LEU A 56 -1.12 -3.98 6.61
CA LEU A 56 -0.35 -5.23 6.53
C LEU A 56 1.11 -5.01 6.95
N SER A 57 1.71 -3.90 6.53
CA SER A 57 3.09 -3.51 6.85
C SER A 57 3.37 -3.30 8.35
N ARG A 58 2.32 -3.13 9.18
CA ARG A 58 2.45 -3.05 10.64
C ARG A 58 2.74 -4.41 11.28
N VAL A 59 2.25 -5.49 10.69
CA VAL A 59 2.34 -6.85 11.24
C VAL A 59 3.24 -7.77 10.42
N TYR A 60 3.49 -7.43 9.15
CA TYR A 60 4.29 -8.22 8.22
C TYR A 60 5.44 -7.38 7.65
N ALA A 61 6.67 -7.65 8.14
CA ALA A 61 7.86 -6.87 7.78
C ALA A 61 8.18 -6.86 6.26
N PRO A 62 8.00 -7.95 5.49
CA PRO A 62 8.23 -7.93 4.04
C PRO A 62 7.35 -6.93 3.30
N ALA A 63 6.10 -6.74 3.74
CA ALA A 63 5.21 -5.75 3.16
C ALA A 63 5.78 -4.32 3.32
N ARG A 64 6.33 -4.01 4.50
CA ARG A 64 6.97 -2.71 4.74
C ARG A 64 8.23 -2.52 3.91
N LYS A 65 9.07 -3.55 3.82
CA LYS A 65 10.29 -3.53 2.99
C LYS A 65 9.93 -3.21 1.55
N LYS A 66 8.93 -3.90 1.00
CA LYS A 66 8.48 -3.71 -0.39
C LYS A 66 7.89 -2.31 -0.63
N MET A 67 7.14 -1.74 0.32
CA MET A 67 6.71 -0.33 0.24
C MET A 67 7.89 0.65 0.16
N ARG A 68 8.95 0.43 0.95
CA ARG A 68 10.17 1.27 0.93
C ARG A 68 10.92 1.14 -0.40
N GLU A 69 10.99 -0.06 -0.96
CA GLU A 69 11.58 -0.31 -2.28
C GLU A 69 10.84 0.47 -3.38
N ILE A 70 9.51 0.38 -3.43
CA ILE A 70 8.70 1.12 -4.42
C ILE A 70 8.84 2.63 -4.25
N LEU A 71 8.84 3.13 -3.01
CA LEU A 71 9.07 4.54 -2.74
C LEU A 71 10.43 5.01 -3.29
N ALA A 72 11.50 4.24 -3.06
CA ALA A 72 12.83 4.57 -3.56
C ALA A 72 12.88 4.58 -5.09
N LEU A 73 12.23 3.60 -5.74
CA LEU A 73 12.12 3.53 -7.20
C LEU A 73 11.37 4.75 -7.77
N ASN A 74 10.21 5.09 -7.20
CA ASN A 74 9.42 6.23 -7.65
C ASN A 74 10.20 7.54 -7.52
N ILE A 75 10.91 7.75 -6.40
CA ILE A 75 11.77 8.94 -6.21
C ILE A 75 12.89 8.97 -7.26
N ALA A 76 13.56 7.84 -7.51
CA ALA A 76 14.63 7.76 -8.49
C ALA A 76 14.13 8.05 -9.91
N CYS A 77 12.95 7.55 -10.27
CA CYS A 77 12.31 7.83 -11.55
C CYS A 77 11.96 9.31 -11.73
N VAL A 78 11.31 9.93 -10.74
CA VAL A 78 10.95 11.37 -10.79
C VAL A 78 12.18 12.28 -10.85
N LYS A 79 13.33 11.85 -10.31
CA LYS A 79 14.59 12.60 -10.43
C LYS A 79 15.24 12.51 -11.81
N LYS A 80 14.99 11.43 -12.56
CA LYS A 80 15.64 11.13 -13.86
C LYS A 80 14.79 11.54 -15.07
N SER A 81 13.50 11.73 -14.89
CA SER A 81 12.53 12.06 -15.93
C SER A 81 11.74 13.30 -15.53
N GLU A 82 10.97 13.90 -16.44
CA GLU A 82 10.00 14.91 -16.03
C GLU A 82 9.04 14.33 -14.98
N PRO A 83 8.65 15.14 -13.97
CA PRO A 83 7.76 14.69 -12.92
C PRO A 83 6.39 14.32 -13.49
N ASP A 84 6.02 13.06 -13.32
CA ASP A 84 4.67 12.55 -13.55
C ASP A 84 3.84 12.78 -12.27
N ASP A 85 2.73 13.52 -12.39
CA ASP A 85 1.84 13.88 -11.27
C ASP A 85 1.30 12.65 -10.51
N ALA A 86 1.07 11.54 -11.22
CA ALA A 86 0.62 10.29 -10.61
C ALA A 86 1.72 9.68 -9.74
N ARG A 87 2.97 9.71 -10.20
CA ARG A 87 4.13 9.26 -9.40
C ARG A 87 4.44 10.18 -8.23
N ALA A 88 4.32 11.50 -8.42
CA ALA A 88 4.48 12.47 -7.34
C ALA A 88 3.46 12.23 -6.22
N SER A 89 2.20 12.00 -6.59
CA SER A 89 1.13 11.64 -5.65
C SER A 89 1.42 10.34 -4.89
N ASP A 90 1.94 9.31 -5.57
CA ASP A 90 2.29 8.04 -4.94
C ASP A 90 3.39 8.18 -3.90
N ILE A 91 4.42 8.97 -4.22
CA ILE A 91 5.52 9.28 -3.29
C ILE A 91 4.96 9.92 -2.01
N LEU A 92 4.03 10.88 -2.12
CA LEU A 92 3.43 11.54 -0.97
C LEU A 92 2.64 10.57 -0.09
N VAL A 93 1.80 9.72 -0.72
CA VAL A 93 0.99 8.73 0.02
C VAL A 93 1.88 7.70 0.71
N LEU A 94 2.87 7.13 0.01
CA LEU A 94 3.80 6.15 0.57
C LEU A 94 4.61 6.73 1.73
N LYS A 95 5.12 7.96 1.60
CA LYS A 95 5.82 8.66 2.70
C LYS A 95 4.91 8.83 3.91
N SER A 96 3.67 9.27 3.71
CA SER A 96 2.70 9.46 4.80
C SER A 96 2.41 8.16 5.53
N ILE A 97 2.16 7.08 4.79
CA ILE A 97 1.91 5.75 5.36
C ILE A 97 3.12 5.28 6.16
N LEU A 98 4.31 5.28 5.57
CA LEU A 98 5.54 4.81 6.24
C LEU A 98 5.84 5.64 7.50
N ALA A 99 5.69 6.96 7.45
CA ALA A 99 5.86 7.82 8.62
C ALA A 99 4.86 7.47 9.73
N ASN A 100 3.60 7.18 9.40
CA ASN A 100 2.60 6.75 10.38
C ASN A 100 2.91 5.38 10.98
N ILE A 101 3.48 4.46 10.19
CA ILE A 101 3.86 3.15 10.69
C ILE A 101 5.08 3.28 11.61
N ASP A 102 6.05 4.12 11.28
CA ASP A 102 7.28 4.31 12.06
C ASP A 102 7.04 5.13 13.35
N LYS A 103 5.98 5.96 13.39
CA LYS A 103 5.51 6.68 14.59
C LYS A 103 4.69 5.82 15.56
N ALA A 104 4.16 4.67 15.13
CA ALA A 104 3.35 3.83 16.00
C ALA A 104 4.26 3.15 17.05
N PRO A 105 4.12 3.45 18.35
CA PRO A 105 4.92 2.75 19.36
C PRO A 105 4.58 1.26 19.32
N SER A 106 5.60 0.42 19.28
CA SER A 106 5.49 -1.02 19.47
C SER A 106 4.82 -1.29 20.82
N GLY A 107 3.53 -1.65 20.79
CA GLY A 107 2.78 -2.11 21.95
C GLY A 107 2.02 -1.02 22.70
N ARG A 108 0.69 -1.01 22.56
CA ARG A 108 -0.17 -0.83 23.73
C ARG A 108 -0.74 -2.20 24.11
N PRO A 109 -0.50 -2.70 25.33
CA PRO A 109 -1.27 -3.83 25.81
C PRO A 109 -2.73 -3.37 25.90
N ARG A 110 -3.65 -4.11 25.25
CA ARG A 110 -5.08 -3.98 25.53
C ARG A 110 -5.26 -4.26 27.03
N LYS A 111 -5.59 -3.24 27.82
CA LYS A 111 -6.12 -3.46 29.17
C LYS A 111 -7.38 -4.32 29.02
N LYS A 112 -7.34 -5.57 29.50
CA LYS A 112 -8.56 -6.34 29.76
C LYS A 112 -9.31 -5.61 30.87
N GLY A 113 -10.46 -5.04 30.54
CA GLY A 113 -11.41 -4.53 31.51
C GLY A 113 -11.97 -5.69 32.33
N ARG A 114 -11.95 -5.51 33.64
CA ARG A 114 -12.52 -6.38 34.67
C ARG A 114 -14.04 -6.39 34.60
#